data_AF-A0A3D0X0B9-F1
#
_entry.id   AF-A0A3D0X0B9-F1
#
_cell.length_a   1.000
_cell.length_b   1.000
_cell.length_c   1.000
_cell.angle_alpha   90.00
_cell.angle_beta   90.00
_cell.angle_gamma   90.00
#
_symmetry.space_group_name_H-M   'P 1'
#
loop_
_entity.id
_entity.type
_entity.pdbx_description
1 polymer ?
#
loop_
_entity_poly.entity_id
_entity_poly.type
_entity_poly.pdbx_seq_one_letter_code
_entity_poly.pdbx_strand_id
1 'polypeptide(L)'
;MSLLEETIAGIGPINHEAVAAVEARLGQLLPRSGELGVMRSLLLQYVGITGETQPEFPQKCTVICCADHGVSAMGVSAYPPETTLQMTENYLISRGGTANALANFSGADLFVMDVGIAADTSEVPGLINRKIAFGTRNSALGPAMTREQAVKSIEIGIEFAAECVEKGYRCFLPGEMGIGNTTASAAICAVLCGISPEEATGRGTNISDERLKKKVEVVKQILERNNPDSRDGLDVLSKVGGFELGCITGIILGAAAHRAPVILDGFNTGAAALIAYALAPSCHPYLMASHLGAERAHGVMLHKLGLVPYMELGFRLGEGTGSSIAVNFLDAVLGLYRHLEESSEKELPLDEIEEQFMPEEIPVVTDKTFDFYLNTMPHVSKSAMEDCRNRIDHLAKPLGSLGRLEQIAEQLAAISGEERPDLDIDSYILCFTPDLGEEEEKRADHIPTGQLFATEALSLQAETGIAMGYVKEGRPPTAAFDFGRVMAEDISFTTPILGISVITPKDSPSIGKRLEEALLTEKGGLRYPPEEFLMHVPKNLKCMVGAILGALIAAAHNSSLIVLDDAATEIIARYGEQLCPDIRPYILHVQPVLLQMGITMDGGIISSLGMRLVTASLHMLND
;
A
#
# COMPACT_ATOMS: atom_id res chain seq x y z
N MET A 1 29.71 21.10 -17.02
CA MET A 1 29.31 19.73 -17.41
C MET A 1 27.90 19.86 -17.98
N SER A 2 27.26 18.83 -18.54
CA SER A 2 25.82 18.94 -18.84
C SER A 2 25.00 18.95 -17.55
N LEU A 3 23.74 19.42 -17.59
CA LEU A 3 22.87 19.38 -16.40
C LEU A 3 22.74 17.94 -15.86
N LEU A 4 22.61 16.96 -16.76
CA LEU A 4 22.59 15.55 -16.40
C LEU A 4 23.86 15.10 -15.66
N GLU A 5 25.04 15.43 -16.19
CA GLU A 5 26.33 15.08 -15.58
C GLU A 5 26.51 15.73 -14.21
N GLU A 6 26.12 17.01 -14.08
CA GLU A 6 26.20 17.76 -12.81
C GLU A 6 25.27 17.15 -11.76
N THR A 7 24.04 16.82 -12.13
CA THR A 7 23.07 16.18 -11.24
C THR A 7 23.56 14.81 -10.79
N ILE A 8 24.04 13.95 -11.70
CA ILE A 8 24.57 12.62 -11.33
C ILE A 8 25.75 12.75 -10.36
N ALA A 9 26.66 13.70 -10.60
CA ALA A 9 27.79 13.97 -9.72
C ALA A 9 27.36 14.51 -8.33
N GLY A 10 26.19 15.16 -8.25
CA GLY A 10 25.60 15.68 -7.02
C GLY A 10 24.92 14.63 -6.13
N ILE A 11 24.64 13.42 -6.64
CA ILE A 11 23.99 12.36 -5.85
C ILE A 11 24.97 11.81 -4.80
N GLY A 12 24.81 12.27 -3.55
CA GLY A 12 25.59 11.82 -2.41
C GLY A 12 25.05 10.54 -1.75
N PRO A 13 25.83 9.90 -0.86
CA PRO A 13 25.34 8.80 -0.05
C PRO A 13 24.27 9.25 0.96
N ILE A 14 23.45 8.30 1.42
CA ILE A 14 22.57 8.52 2.57
C ILE A 14 23.38 8.70 3.86
N ASN A 15 22.78 9.33 4.86
CA ASN A 15 23.39 9.60 6.16
C ASN A 15 23.30 8.35 7.06
N HIS A 16 24.35 7.53 7.04
CA HIS A 16 24.42 6.32 7.86
C HIS A 16 24.50 6.60 9.38
N GLU A 17 25.00 7.77 9.79
CA GLU A 17 25.05 8.15 11.22
C GLU A 17 23.65 8.44 11.76
N ALA A 18 22.82 9.15 10.99
CA ALA A 18 21.42 9.39 11.32
C ALA A 18 20.63 8.07 11.39
N VAL A 19 20.85 7.17 10.42
CA VAL A 19 20.25 5.82 10.42
C VAL A 19 20.62 5.06 11.70
N ALA A 20 21.91 5.00 12.05
CA ALA A 20 22.37 4.29 13.24
C ALA A 20 21.81 4.91 14.53
N ALA A 21 21.69 6.24 14.59
CA ALA A 21 21.13 6.94 15.74
C ALA A 21 19.63 6.61 15.93
N VAL A 22 18.83 6.71 14.87
CA VAL A 22 17.39 6.39 14.94
C VAL A 22 17.16 4.90 15.17
N GLU A 23 17.97 4.02 14.58
CA GLU A 23 17.89 2.58 14.83
C GLU A 23 18.16 2.23 16.30
N ALA A 24 19.21 2.82 16.88
CA ALA A 24 19.51 2.64 18.30
C ALA A 24 18.39 3.20 19.19
N ARG A 25 17.81 4.34 18.80
CA ARG A 25 16.71 4.98 19.54
C ARG A 25 15.42 4.15 19.49
N LEU A 26 15.03 3.65 18.32
CA LEU A 26 13.90 2.71 18.17
C LEU A 26 14.08 1.46 19.04
N GLY A 27 15.31 0.94 19.15
CA GLY A 27 15.62 -0.19 20.02
C GLY A 27 15.46 0.09 21.52
N GLN A 28 15.43 1.37 21.93
CA GLN A 28 15.12 1.78 23.31
C GLN A 28 13.62 2.00 23.50
N LEU A 29 12.93 2.52 22.48
CA LEU A 29 11.51 2.87 22.54
C LEU A 29 10.60 1.64 22.42
N LEU A 30 10.94 0.69 21.57
CA LEU A 30 10.11 -0.48 21.29
C LEU A 30 10.59 -1.69 22.08
N PRO A 31 9.66 -2.53 22.58
CA PRO A 31 10.01 -3.66 23.44
C PRO A 31 10.83 -4.74 22.73
N ARG A 32 10.69 -4.87 21.41
CA ARG A 32 11.36 -5.89 20.60
C ARG A 32 11.82 -5.32 19.27
N SER A 33 13.09 -5.55 18.98
CA SER A 33 13.70 -5.13 17.72
C SER A 33 13.17 -5.94 16.54
N GLY A 34 12.64 -5.28 15.52
CA GLY A 34 12.35 -5.88 14.21
C GLY A 34 10.90 -6.27 13.94
N GLU A 35 10.01 -6.11 14.91
CA GLU A 35 8.59 -6.49 14.73
C GLU A 35 7.81 -5.55 13.79
N LEU A 36 8.32 -4.35 13.52
CA LEU A 36 7.77 -3.40 12.54
C LEU A 36 8.01 -3.78 11.07
N GLY A 37 8.73 -4.87 10.80
CA GLY A 37 8.97 -5.34 9.43
C GLY A 37 9.50 -4.26 8.48
N VAL A 38 8.87 -4.10 7.32
CA VAL A 38 9.23 -3.11 6.29
C VAL A 38 9.03 -1.66 6.78
N MET A 39 8.11 -1.37 7.70
CA MET A 39 7.94 0.00 8.21
C MET A 39 9.23 0.52 8.85
N ARG A 40 9.95 -0.32 9.59
CA ARG A 40 11.29 0.04 10.13
C ARG A 40 12.25 0.42 9.02
N SER A 41 12.30 -0.37 7.95
CA SER A 41 13.20 -0.11 6.81
C SER A 41 12.83 1.18 6.10
N LEU A 42 11.52 1.45 5.95
CA LEU A 42 10.99 2.67 5.36
C LEU A 42 11.40 3.93 6.16
N LEU A 43 11.24 3.90 7.49
CA LEU A 43 11.66 4.97 8.38
C LEU A 43 13.17 5.22 8.31
N LEU A 44 13.98 4.15 8.43
CA LEU A 44 15.44 4.27 8.39
C LEU A 44 15.93 4.76 7.02
N GLN A 45 15.29 4.32 5.93
CA GLN A 45 15.61 4.83 4.60
C GLN A 45 15.29 6.33 4.48
N TYR A 46 14.11 6.77 4.94
CA TYR A 46 13.76 8.19 4.95
C TYR A 46 14.75 9.04 5.77
N VAL A 47 15.06 8.62 6.99
CA VAL A 47 16.07 9.25 7.86
C VAL A 47 17.45 9.28 7.20
N GLY A 48 17.85 8.22 6.53
CA GLY A 48 19.10 8.20 5.77
C GLY A 48 19.10 9.21 4.63
N ILE A 49 17.98 9.34 3.91
CA ILE A 49 17.83 10.29 2.82
C ILE A 49 17.87 11.73 3.35
N THR A 50 17.05 12.09 4.33
CA THR A 50 16.99 13.47 4.85
C THR A 50 18.22 13.81 5.70
N GLY A 51 18.77 12.84 6.42
CA GLY A 51 19.82 13.03 7.42
C GLY A 51 19.28 13.57 8.75
N GLU A 52 17.96 13.57 8.94
CA GLU A 52 17.29 14.12 10.11
C GLU A 52 16.90 13.00 11.09
N THR A 53 17.39 13.06 12.32
CA THR A 53 17.04 12.08 13.37
C THR A 53 15.68 12.35 14.04
N GLN A 54 15.08 13.50 13.72
CA GLN A 54 13.72 13.90 14.11
C GLN A 54 12.99 14.37 12.84
N PRO A 55 12.64 13.43 11.94
CA PRO A 55 12.14 13.77 10.62
C PRO A 55 10.78 14.49 10.65
N GLU A 56 10.65 15.53 9.84
CA GLU A 56 9.35 16.13 9.52
C GLU A 56 8.60 15.31 8.45
N PHE A 57 7.27 15.49 8.41
CA PHE A 57 6.45 14.94 7.34
C PHE A 57 6.82 15.66 6.03
N PRO A 58 7.14 14.95 4.95
CA PRO A 58 7.54 15.60 3.72
C PRO A 58 6.31 16.23 3.05
N GLN A 59 6.47 17.45 2.49
CA GLN A 59 5.51 17.92 1.49
C GLN A 59 5.66 17.08 0.21
N LYS A 60 4.55 16.57 -0.30
CA LYS A 60 4.53 15.54 -1.35
C LYS A 60 4.01 16.13 -2.65
N CYS A 61 4.59 15.68 -3.76
CA CYS A 61 4.02 15.96 -5.08
C CYS A 61 3.83 14.69 -5.89
N THR A 62 2.63 14.53 -6.44
CA THR A 62 2.34 13.56 -7.48
C THR A 62 2.54 14.23 -8.83
N VAL A 63 3.24 13.58 -9.74
CA VAL A 63 3.54 14.15 -11.06
C VAL A 63 3.24 13.14 -12.16
N ILE A 64 2.27 13.46 -13.01
CA ILE A 64 1.90 12.64 -14.17
C ILE A 64 2.65 13.16 -15.40
N CYS A 65 3.63 12.38 -15.86
CA CYS A 65 4.35 12.67 -17.09
C CYS A 65 3.60 12.07 -18.29
N CYS A 66 3.15 12.93 -19.20
CA CYS A 66 2.32 12.55 -20.35
C CYS A 66 3.11 12.58 -21.66
N ALA A 67 3.11 11.46 -22.39
CA ALA A 67 3.64 11.39 -23.75
C ALA A 67 3.07 10.23 -24.56
N ASP A 68 2.98 10.42 -25.88
CA ASP A 68 2.54 9.37 -26.80
C ASP A 68 3.70 8.57 -27.38
N HIS A 69 3.42 7.31 -27.72
CA HIS A 69 4.41 6.41 -28.30
C HIS A 69 4.08 6.05 -29.73
N GLY A 70 5.04 6.23 -30.64
CA GLY A 70 4.87 5.85 -32.04
C GLY A 70 4.67 4.34 -32.26
N VAL A 71 5.08 3.50 -31.31
CA VAL A 71 4.83 2.04 -31.36
C VAL A 71 3.33 1.70 -31.22
N SER A 72 2.51 2.60 -30.70
CA SER A 72 1.05 2.42 -30.62
C SER A 72 0.41 2.07 -31.98
N ALA A 73 0.97 2.60 -33.08
CA ALA A 73 0.56 2.29 -34.45
C ALA A 73 0.68 0.79 -34.81
N MET A 74 1.45 0.01 -34.04
CA MET A 74 1.54 -1.44 -34.18
C MET A 74 0.34 -2.16 -33.56
N GLY A 75 -0.63 -1.46 -32.96
CA GLY A 75 -1.83 -2.05 -32.36
C GLY A 75 -1.53 -2.91 -31.13
N VAL A 76 -0.63 -2.41 -30.28
CA VAL A 76 -0.18 -3.04 -29.02
C VAL A 76 -1.00 -2.61 -27.79
N SER A 77 -1.86 -1.60 -27.94
CA SER A 77 -2.76 -1.08 -26.89
C SER A 77 -4.21 -1.48 -27.17
N ALA A 78 -5.04 -1.52 -26.11
CA ALA A 78 -6.49 -1.61 -26.23
C ALA A 78 -7.15 -0.25 -26.53
N TYR A 79 -6.48 0.85 -26.20
CA TYR A 79 -6.98 2.21 -26.34
C TYR A 79 -6.33 2.93 -27.51
N PRO A 80 -7.06 3.83 -28.19
CA PRO A 80 -6.51 4.63 -29.27
C PRO A 80 -5.58 5.74 -28.73
N PRO A 81 -4.61 6.25 -29.52
CA PRO A 81 -3.63 7.23 -29.04
C PRO A 81 -4.22 8.52 -28.45
N GLU A 82 -5.38 8.96 -28.95
CA GLU A 82 -6.06 10.18 -28.48
C GLU A 82 -6.46 10.10 -26.99
N THR A 83 -6.53 8.89 -26.42
CA THR A 83 -6.79 8.68 -24.99
C THR A 83 -5.74 9.35 -24.10
N THR A 84 -4.49 9.51 -24.54
CA THR A 84 -3.46 10.23 -23.78
C THR A 84 -3.88 11.68 -23.51
N LEU A 85 -4.37 12.39 -24.53
CA LEU A 85 -4.87 13.76 -24.38
C LEU A 85 -6.16 13.78 -23.54
N GLN A 86 -7.09 12.87 -23.79
CA GLN A 86 -8.37 12.80 -23.05
C GLN A 86 -8.16 12.62 -21.55
N MET A 87 -7.24 11.75 -21.13
CA MET A 87 -6.91 11.60 -19.71
C MET A 87 -6.16 12.82 -19.16
N THR A 88 -5.27 13.42 -19.95
CA THR A 88 -4.58 14.66 -19.56
C THR A 88 -5.59 15.79 -19.29
N GLU A 89 -6.60 15.95 -20.16
CA GLU A 89 -7.71 16.88 -19.96
C GLU A 89 -8.55 16.47 -18.73
N ASN A 90 -8.81 15.17 -18.54
CA ASN A 90 -9.54 14.67 -17.37
C ASN A 90 -8.82 15.07 -16.07
N TYR A 91 -7.50 14.91 -15.95
CA TYR A 91 -6.78 15.25 -14.72
C TYR A 91 -6.89 16.73 -14.32
N LEU A 92 -6.97 17.63 -15.30
CA LEU A 92 -6.84 19.08 -15.09
C LEU A 92 -8.17 19.83 -15.15
N ILE A 93 -9.09 19.39 -16.01
CA ILE A 93 -10.37 20.06 -16.25
C ILE A 93 -11.46 19.42 -15.39
N SER A 94 -11.71 18.13 -15.60
CA SER A 94 -12.77 17.41 -14.89
C SER A 94 -12.33 16.95 -13.50
N ARG A 95 -11.02 16.75 -13.31
CA ARG A 95 -10.37 16.18 -12.12
C ARG A 95 -10.93 14.82 -11.70
N GLY A 96 -11.42 14.03 -12.66
CA GLY A 96 -12.08 12.74 -12.42
C GLY A 96 -11.21 11.52 -12.73
N GLY A 97 -9.88 11.66 -12.72
CA GLY A 97 -8.95 10.54 -12.90
C GLY A 97 -8.58 9.93 -11.55
N THR A 98 -8.20 8.64 -11.53
CA THR A 98 -7.74 7.99 -10.28
C THR A 98 -6.53 8.69 -9.67
N ALA A 99 -5.65 9.30 -10.49
CA ALA A 99 -4.57 10.14 -10.00
C ALA A 99 -5.05 11.31 -9.13
N ASN A 100 -6.21 11.91 -9.45
CA ASN A 100 -6.80 12.99 -8.64
C ASN A 100 -7.27 12.45 -7.29
N ALA A 101 -8.09 11.39 -7.31
CA ALA A 101 -8.61 10.74 -6.11
C ALA A 101 -7.49 10.33 -5.15
N LEU A 102 -6.43 9.72 -5.67
CA LEU A 102 -5.35 9.23 -4.79
C LEU A 102 -4.36 10.34 -4.41
N ALA A 103 -4.23 11.42 -5.20
CA ALA A 103 -3.54 12.63 -4.77
C ALA A 103 -4.26 13.27 -3.58
N ASN A 104 -5.60 13.37 -3.62
CA ASN A 104 -6.40 13.85 -2.49
C ASN A 104 -6.19 12.97 -1.25
N PHE A 105 -6.32 11.64 -1.39
CA PHE A 105 -6.08 10.68 -0.29
C PHE A 105 -4.69 10.83 0.36
N SER A 106 -3.67 11.07 -0.46
CA SER A 106 -2.28 11.17 0.02
C SER A 106 -1.88 12.55 0.53
N GLY A 107 -2.76 13.56 0.39
CA GLY A 107 -2.45 14.95 0.65
C GLY A 107 -1.34 15.50 -0.24
N ALA A 108 -1.17 14.94 -1.45
CA ALA A 108 -0.13 15.34 -2.39
C ALA A 108 -0.65 16.33 -3.43
N ASP A 109 0.14 17.35 -3.75
CA ASP A 109 -0.19 18.24 -4.86
C ASP A 109 0.01 17.52 -6.20
N LEU A 110 -1.01 17.55 -7.07
CA LEU A 110 -0.98 16.91 -8.37
C LEU A 110 -0.48 17.87 -9.47
N PHE A 111 0.62 17.49 -10.10
CA PHE A 111 1.16 18.13 -11.31
C PHE A 111 0.96 17.23 -12.52
N VAL A 112 0.59 17.83 -13.65
CA VAL A 112 0.46 17.12 -14.92
C VAL A 112 1.35 17.83 -15.93
N MET A 113 2.21 17.06 -16.60
CA MET A 113 3.21 17.60 -17.50
C MET A 113 3.16 16.91 -18.85
N ASP A 114 3.09 17.71 -19.90
CA ASP A 114 3.21 17.24 -21.27
C ASP A 114 4.65 17.32 -21.71
N VAL A 115 5.27 16.15 -21.86
CA VAL A 115 6.63 16.00 -22.37
C VAL A 115 6.66 15.45 -23.80
N GLY A 116 5.50 15.06 -24.34
CA GLY A 116 5.44 14.51 -25.70
C GLY A 116 4.08 14.01 -26.17
N ILE A 117 2.96 14.62 -25.78
CA ILE A 117 1.63 14.24 -26.29
C ILE A 117 1.57 14.54 -27.80
N ALA A 118 1.04 13.62 -28.60
CA ALA A 118 0.94 13.71 -30.06
C ALA A 118 -0.27 14.55 -30.53
N ALA A 119 -0.58 15.62 -29.81
CA ALA A 119 -1.64 16.57 -30.12
C ALA A 119 -1.25 17.98 -29.65
N ASP A 120 -1.96 18.98 -30.16
CA ASP A 120 -1.88 20.34 -29.62
C ASP A 120 -2.56 20.39 -28.25
N THR A 121 -1.83 20.92 -27.27
CA THR A 121 -2.20 20.96 -25.85
C THR A 121 -2.17 22.39 -25.32
N SER A 122 -2.02 23.40 -26.19
CA SER A 122 -1.88 24.81 -25.79
C SER A 122 -3.07 25.33 -24.97
N GLU A 123 -4.25 24.77 -25.19
CA GLU A 123 -5.50 25.18 -24.54
C GLU A 123 -5.82 24.38 -23.26
N VAL A 124 -4.99 23.42 -22.85
CA VAL A 124 -5.24 22.64 -21.63
C VAL A 124 -4.78 23.43 -20.39
N PRO A 125 -5.71 23.90 -19.54
CA PRO A 125 -5.36 24.78 -18.42
C PRO A 125 -4.58 24.03 -17.34
N GLY A 126 -3.55 24.67 -16.79
CA GLY A 126 -2.74 24.09 -15.71
C GLY A 126 -1.73 23.02 -16.15
N LEU A 127 -1.72 22.62 -17.42
CA LEU A 127 -0.77 21.68 -17.97
C LEU A 127 0.63 22.30 -18.03
N ILE A 128 1.62 21.63 -17.42
CA ILE A 128 3.01 22.04 -17.56
C ILE A 128 3.49 21.65 -18.96
N ASN A 129 3.73 22.65 -19.80
CA ASN A 129 4.22 22.41 -21.17
C ASN A 129 5.75 22.30 -21.18
N ARG A 130 6.25 21.08 -21.47
CA ARG A 130 7.66 20.75 -21.71
C ARG A 130 7.79 19.84 -22.93
N LYS A 131 6.87 19.96 -23.90
CA LYS A 131 6.75 19.04 -25.04
C LYS A 131 8.03 19.00 -25.88
N ILE A 132 8.62 17.82 -26.03
CA ILE A 132 9.85 17.61 -26.80
C ILE A 132 9.53 17.42 -28.30
N ALA A 133 8.50 16.63 -28.58
CA ALA A 133 7.98 16.35 -29.91
C ALA A 133 6.52 15.84 -29.80
N PHE A 134 5.84 15.70 -30.95
CA PHE A 134 4.51 15.08 -31.01
C PHE A 134 4.65 13.55 -30.98
N GLY A 135 4.81 13.00 -29.78
CA GLY A 135 5.07 11.58 -29.56
C GLY A 135 6.48 11.14 -29.95
N THR A 136 6.89 9.98 -29.43
CA THR A 136 8.11 9.31 -29.89
C THR A 136 7.91 8.71 -31.29
N ARG A 137 9.02 8.43 -31.99
CA ARG A 137 8.99 7.62 -33.22
C ARG A 137 8.62 6.18 -32.90
N ASN A 138 8.17 5.44 -33.92
CA ASN A 138 7.87 4.02 -33.76
C ASN A 138 9.16 3.21 -33.56
N SER A 139 9.36 2.74 -32.33
CA SER A 139 10.54 1.96 -31.93
C SER A 139 10.69 0.64 -32.70
N ALA A 140 9.61 0.10 -33.28
CA ALA A 140 9.68 -1.11 -34.09
C ALA A 140 10.31 -0.88 -35.48
N LEU A 141 10.44 0.39 -35.91
CA LEU A 141 10.99 0.77 -37.23
C LEU A 141 12.40 1.39 -37.13
N GLY A 142 12.80 1.85 -35.95
CA GLY A 142 14.06 2.51 -35.65
C GLY A 142 14.03 3.11 -34.24
N PRO A 143 14.97 3.97 -33.85
CA PRO A 143 15.04 4.49 -32.48
C PRO A 143 13.86 5.39 -32.13
N ALA A 144 13.29 5.20 -30.94
CA ALA A 144 12.16 5.96 -30.40
C ALA A 144 12.40 7.48 -30.43
N MET A 145 13.63 7.92 -30.13
CA MET A 145 14.02 9.33 -30.14
C MET A 145 15.51 9.48 -30.48
N THR A 146 16.01 10.71 -30.66
CA THR A 146 17.47 10.91 -30.74
C THR A 146 18.08 10.88 -29.34
N ARG A 147 19.40 10.72 -29.26
CA ARG A 147 20.09 10.74 -27.96
C ARG A 147 19.97 12.10 -27.27
N GLU A 148 19.96 13.18 -28.04
CA GLU A 148 19.75 14.54 -27.55
C GLU A 148 18.35 14.73 -26.97
N GLN A 149 17.33 14.14 -27.62
CA GLN A 149 15.97 14.15 -27.08
C GLN A 149 15.86 13.31 -25.80
N ALA A 150 16.57 12.18 -25.72
CA ALA A 150 16.64 11.38 -24.49
C ALA A 150 17.27 12.18 -23.34
N VAL A 151 18.41 12.85 -23.59
CA VAL A 151 19.02 13.75 -22.60
C VAL A 151 18.04 14.86 -22.23
N LYS A 152 17.39 15.52 -23.20
CA LYS A 152 16.44 16.60 -22.89
C LYS A 152 15.25 16.13 -22.05
N SER A 153 14.75 14.91 -22.28
CA SER A 153 13.67 14.34 -21.47
C SER A 153 14.09 14.15 -20.01
N ILE A 154 15.32 13.70 -19.77
CA ILE A 154 15.88 13.58 -18.41
C ILE A 154 16.09 14.96 -17.79
N GLU A 155 16.66 15.91 -18.53
CA GLU A 155 16.88 17.27 -18.05
C GLU A 155 15.57 17.97 -17.65
N ILE A 156 14.47 17.75 -18.38
CA ILE A 156 13.14 18.26 -17.99
C ILE A 156 12.72 17.73 -16.62
N GLY A 157 12.94 16.44 -16.35
CA GLY A 157 12.62 15.85 -15.06
C GLY A 157 13.51 16.37 -13.93
N ILE A 158 14.80 16.60 -14.20
CA ILE A 158 15.74 17.21 -13.25
C ILE A 158 15.32 18.64 -12.92
N GLU A 159 15.02 19.45 -13.94
CA GLU A 159 14.53 20.83 -13.80
C GLU A 159 13.25 20.84 -12.93
N PHE A 160 12.28 19.98 -13.24
CA PHE A 160 11.04 19.86 -12.47
C PHE A 160 11.28 19.50 -11.00
N ALA A 161 12.15 18.52 -10.73
CA ALA A 161 12.47 18.13 -9.36
C ALA A 161 13.11 19.29 -8.57
N ALA A 162 14.03 20.04 -9.19
CA ALA A 162 14.64 21.23 -8.58
C ALA A 162 13.59 22.32 -8.30
N GLU A 163 12.72 22.63 -9.28
CA GLU A 163 11.61 23.59 -9.11
C GLU A 163 10.67 23.20 -7.96
N CYS A 164 10.38 21.91 -7.79
CA CYS A 164 9.58 21.39 -6.68
C CYS A 164 10.31 21.51 -5.34
N VAL A 165 11.60 21.17 -5.28
CA VAL A 165 12.39 21.30 -4.05
C VAL A 165 12.46 22.76 -3.60
N GLU A 166 12.61 23.72 -4.52
CA GLU A 166 12.55 25.16 -4.21
C GLU A 166 11.21 25.59 -3.61
N LYS A 167 10.11 24.93 -4.00
CA LYS A 167 8.76 25.17 -3.47
C LYS A 167 8.47 24.46 -2.14
N GLY A 168 9.41 23.66 -1.63
CA GLY A 168 9.26 22.95 -0.36
C GLY A 168 8.94 21.46 -0.47
N TYR A 169 8.69 20.93 -1.68
CA TYR A 169 8.43 19.51 -1.85
C TYR A 169 9.67 18.67 -1.51
N ARG A 170 9.46 17.59 -0.76
CA ARG A 170 10.51 16.68 -0.28
C ARG A 170 10.20 15.21 -0.54
N CYS A 171 9.07 14.86 -1.16
CA CYS A 171 8.77 13.49 -1.58
C CYS A 171 8.07 13.49 -2.94
N PHE A 172 8.58 12.68 -3.88
CA PHE A 172 8.08 12.62 -5.25
C PHE A 172 7.36 11.30 -5.52
N LEU A 173 6.16 11.40 -6.09
CA LEU A 173 5.28 10.28 -6.46
C LEU A 173 5.08 10.31 -7.99
N PRO A 174 6.06 9.85 -8.79
CA PRO A 174 5.94 9.88 -10.23
C PRO A 174 4.87 8.91 -10.71
N GLY A 175 4.04 9.40 -11.63
CA GLY A 175 3.13 8.64 -12.45
C GLY A 175 3.33 8.99 -13.92
N GLU A 176 2.64 8.27 -14.78
CA GLU A 176 2.73 8.45 -16.22
C GLU A 176 1.36 8.26 -16.88
N MET A 177 1.22 8.82 -18.08
CA MET A 177 0.10 8.57 -18.96
C MET A 177 0.61 8.54 -20.40
N GLY A 178 0.40 7.42 -21.10
CA GLY A 178 0.87 7.31 -22.49
C GLY A 178 0.44 6.04 -23.19
N ILE A 179 -0.30 6.18 -24.29
CA ILE A 179 -0.69 5.01 -25.07
C ILE A 179 0.52 4.37 -25.76
N GLY A 180 0.81 3.12 -25.38
CA GLY A 180 1.90 2.30 -25.93
C GLY A 180 3.11 2.14 -24.99
N ASN A 181 3.17 2.89 -23.89
CA ASN A 181 4.33 2.93 -23.00
C ASN A 181 4.69 1.59 -22.34
N THR A 182 3.72 0.74 -22.00
CA THR A 182 4.02 -0.59 -21.43
C THR A 182 4.78 -1.50 -22.40
N THR A 183 4.74 -1.21 -23.71
CA THR A 183 5.58 -1.88 -24.72
C THR A 183 7.02 -1.37 -24.65
N ALA A 184 7.21 -0.06 -24.49
CA ALA A 184 8.53 0.54 -24.26
C ALA A 184 9.14 0.04 -22.94
N SER A 185 8.37 0.02 -21.86
CA SER A 185 8.78 -0.51 -20.55
C SER A 185 9.16 -1.98 -20.60
N ALA A 186 8.44 -2.81 -21.38
CA ALA A 186 8.81 -4.20 -21.60
C ALA A 186 10.15 -4.34 -22.36
N ALA A 187 10.39 -3.50 -23.38
CA ALA A 187 11.68 -3.49 -24.08
C ALA A 187 12.83 -3.04 -23.17
N ILE A 188 12.64 -2.01 -22.34
CA ILE A 188 13.62 -1.56 -21.34
C ILE A 188 13.91 -2.70 -20.34
N CYS A 189 12.87 -3.35 -19.83
CA CYS A 189 12.98 -4.46 -18.89
C CYS A 189 13.79 -5.62 -19.48
N ALA A 190 13.46 -6.05 -20.70
CA ALA A 190 14.16 -7.13 -21.38
C ALA A 190 15.66 -6.86 -21.46
N VAL A 191 16.05 -5.64 -21.81
CA VAL A 191 17.45 -5.22 -21.97
C VAL A 191 18.18 -5.10 -20.64
N LEU A 192 17.61 -4.39 -19.67
CA LEU A 192 18.31 -4.05 -18.41
C LEU A 192 18.24 -5.16 -17.35
N CYS A 193 17.19 -5.98 -17.38
CA CYS A 193 17.08 -7.16 -16.52
C CYS A 193 17.66 -8.42 -17.17
N GLY A 194 17.93 -8.42 -18.48
CA GLY A 194 18.50 -9.56 -19.19
C GLY A 194 17.53 -10.74 -19.30
N ILE A 195 16.24 -10.46 -19.51
CA ILE A 195 15.17 -11.45 -19.64
C ILE A 195 14.62 -11.45 -21.07
N SER A 196 13.92 -12.52 -21.45
CA SER A 196 13.33 -12.62 -22.79
C SER A 196 12.17 -11.62 -23.00
N PRO A 197 11.87 -11.23 -24.25
CA PRO A 197 10.67 -10.45 -24.57
C PRO A 197 9.37 -11.08 -24.05
N GLU A 198 9.27 -12.41 -24.07
CA GLU A 198 8.16 -13.18 -23.52
C GLU A 198 8.01 -12.97 -22.01
N GLU A 199 9.11 -12.99 -21.27
CA GLU A 199 9.10 -12.79 -19.82
C GLU A 199 8.85 -11.33 -19.44
N ALA A 200 9.34 -10.38 -20.26
CA ALA A 200 9.21 -8.95 -20.03
C ALA A 200 7.83 -8.39 -20.38
N THR A 201 7.10 -9.04 -21.28
CA THR A 201 5.85 -8.50 -21.84
C THR A 201 4.63 -9.09 -21.13
N GLY A 202 3.88 -8.23 -20.47
CA GLY A 202 2.60 -8.60 -19.88
C GLY A 202 1.40 -7.96 -20.59
N ARG A 203 0.21 -8.13 -19.99
CA ARG A 203 -1.08 -7.81 -20.60
C ARG A 203 -1.41 -6.32 -20.57
N GLY A 204 -0.72 -5.52 -19.77
CA GLY A 204 -1.04 -4.11 -19.51
C GLY A 204 -2.52 -3.94 -19.16
N THR A 205 -3.23 -3.20 -20.01
CA THR A 205 -4.68 -2.95 -19.95
C THR A 205 -5.55 -4.15 -20.32
N ASN A 206 -5.20 -5.34 -19.80
CA ASN A 206 -5.93 -6.59 -19.92
C ASN A 206 -6.21 -7.05 -21.37
N ILE A 207 -5.20 -6.96 -22.24
CA ILE A 207 -5.32 -7.37 -23.65
C ILE A 207 -5.56 -8.88 -23.83
N SER A 208 -6.18 -9.27 -24.96
CA SER A 208 -6.41 -10.67 -25.34
C SER A 208 -5.12 -11.46 -25.57
N ASP A 209 -5.19 -12.79 -25.59
CA ASP A 209 -4.05 -13.67 -25.86
C ASP A 209 -3.43 -13.41 -27.25
N GLU A 210 -4.25 -13.14 -28.25
CA GLU A 210 -3.78 -12.78 -29.59
C GLU A 210 -3.02 -11.45 -29.57
N ARG A 211 -3.54 -10.45 -28.85
CA ARG A 211 -2.88 -9.14 -28.74
C ARG A 211 -1.62 -9.22 -27.89
N LEU A 212 -1.57 -10.07 -26.87
CA LEU A 212 -0.36 -10.35 -26.10
C LEU A 212 0.74 -10.96 -26.98
N LYS A 213 0.41 -11.99 -27.78
CA LYS A 213 1.36 -12.58 -28.75
C LYS A 213 1.89 -11.51 -29.71
N LYS A 214 1.00 -10.67 -30.24
CA LYS A 214 1.41 -9.56 -31.11
C LYS A 214 2.34 -8.58 -30.39
N LYS A 215 2.05 -8.22 -29.14
CA LYS A 215 2.89 -7.32 -28.33
C LYS A 215 4.27 -7.91 -28.10
N VAL A 216 4.37 -9.20 -27.78
CA VAL A 216 5.66 -9.92 -27.65
C VAL A 216 6.47 -9.83 -28.95
N GLU A 217 5.85 -10.10 -30.10
CA GLU A 217 6.53 -10.01 -31.40
C GLU A 217 6.99 -8.58 -31.73
N VAL A 218 6.20 -7.57 -31.35
CA VAL A 218 6.61 -6.17 -31.48
C VAL A 218 7.80 -5.86 -30.58
N VAL A 219 7.84 -6.34 -29.33
CA VAL A 219 9.00 -6.16 -28.44
C VAL A 219 10.24 -6.83 -29.03
N LYS A 220 10.14 -8.06 -29.56
CA LYS A 220 11.26 -8.70 -30.29
C LYS A 220 11.76 -7.84 -31.44
N GLN A 221 10.84 -7.36 -32.28
CA GLN A 221 11.18 -6.51 -33.42
C GLN A 221 11.89 -5.22 -32.97
N ILE A 222 11.45 -4.58 -31.88
CA ILE A 222 12.08 -3.39 -31.31
C ILE A 222 13.53 -3.69 -30.92
N LEU A 223 13.78 -4.79 -30.21
CA LEU A 223 15.11 -5.15 -29.74
C LEU A 223 16.05 -5.51 -30.90
N GLU A 224 15.59 -6.30 -31.87
CA GLU A 224 16.35 -6.66 -33.06
C GLU A 224 16.72 -5.44 -33.91
N ARG A 225 15.75 -4.52 -34.09
CA ARG A 225 15.92 -3.34 -34.94
C ARG A 225 16.90 -2.33 -34.35
N ASN A 226 16.88 -2.16 -33.03
CA ASN A 226 17.63 -1.10 -32.37
C ASN A 226 18.92 -1.55 -31.71
N ASN A 227 19.01 -2.83 -31.32
CA ASN A 227 20.16 -3.41 -30.62
C ASN A 227 20.72 -2.49 -29.51
N PRO A 228 19.94 -2.17 -28.46
CA PRO A 228 20.36 -1.26 -27.40
C PRO A 228 21.48 -1.86 -26.53
N ASP A 229 22.46 -1.06 -26.14
CA ASP A 229 23.53 -1.45 -25.22
C ASP A 229 23.03 -1.37 -23.77
N SER A 230 22.91 -2.51 -23.10
CA SER A 230 22.42 -2.60 -21.71
C SER A 230 23.31 -1.91 -20.68
N ARG A 231 24.52 -1.47 -21.06
CA ARG A 231 25.45 -0.74 -20.19
C ARG A 231 25.32 0.78 -20.31
N ASP A 232 24.54 1.27 -21.26
CA ASP A 232 24.34 2.69 -21.52
C ASP A 232 22.84 3.02 -21.40
N GLY A 233 22.43 3.49 -20.21
CA GLY A 233 21.03 3.85 -19.95
C GLY A 233 20.46 4.87 -20.94
N LEU A 234 21.29 5.79 -21.47
CA LEU A 234 20.87 6.77 -22.48
C LEU A 234 20.68 6.10 -23.85
N ASP A 235 21.48 5.09 -24.19
CA ASP A 235 21.29 4.32 -25.43
C ASP A 235 19.98 3.54 -25.35
N VAL A 236 19.71 2.87 -24.23
CA VAL A 236 18.44 2.15 -24.00
C VAL A 236 17.25 3.11 -24.09
N LEU A 237 17.27 4.23 -23.36
CA LEU A 237 16.18 5.22 -23.38
C LEU A 237 15.95 5.78 -24.80
N SER A 238 17.02 6.17 -25.49
CA SER A 238 16.89 6.79 -26.82
C SER A 238 16.35 5.84 -27.89
N LYS A 239 16.68 4.55 -27.78
CA LYS A 239 16.28 3.52 -28.74
C LYS A 239 14.88 2.97 -28.48
N VAL A 240 14.56 2.64 -27.24
CA VAL A 240 13.37 1.82 -26.92
C VAL A 240 12.43 2.44 -25.87
N GLY A 241 12.76 3.61 -25.32
CA GLY A 241 12.00 4.25 -24.27
C GLY A 241 10.94 5.28 -24.72
N GLY A 242 10.51 6.10 -23.76
CA GLY A 242 9.48 7.14 -23.89
C GLY A 242 9.95 8.47 -23.31
N PHE A 243 9.36 9.59 -23.77
CA PHE A 243 9.72 10.91 -23.23
C PHE A 243 9.31 11.05 -21.76
N GLU A 244 8.17 10.48 -21.38
CA GLU A 244 7.69 10.39 -20.01
C GLU A 244 8.58 9.50 -19.14
N LEU A 245 9.10 8.39 -19.67
CA LEU A 245 10.04 7.52 -18.95
C LEU A 245 11.38 8.22 -18.71
N GLY A 246 11.85 8.97 -19.71
CA GLY A 246 13.04 9.82 -19.57
C GLY A 246 12.82 10.95 -18.58
N CYS A 247 11.63 11.56 -18.56
CA CYS A 247 11.29 12.56 -17.56
C CYS A 247 11.24 11.99 -16.14
N ILE A 248 10.58 10.84 -15.92
CA ILE A 248 10.58 10.17 -14.62
C ILE A 248 12.00 9.79 -14.19
N THR A 249 12.85 9.33 -15.13
CA THR A 249 14.28 9.11 -14.88
C THR A 249 14.95 10.39 -14.35
N GLY A 250 14.66 11.54 -14.98
CA GLY A 250 15.15 12.84 -14.53
C GLY A 250 14.65 13.24 -13.15
N ILE A 251 13.38 12.98 -12.84
CA ILE A 251 12.80 13.25 -11.51
C ILE A 251 13.51 12.41 -10.45
N ILE A 252 13.79 11.14 -10.74
CA ILE A 252 14.55 10.26 -9.83
C ILE A 252 15.95 10.83 -9.56
N LEU A 253 16.68 11.19 -10.60
CA LEU A 253 18.05 11.71 -10.46
C LEU A 253 18.07 13.07 -9.76
N GLY A 254 17.15 13.97 -10.12
CA GLY A 254 17.01 15.28 -9.51
C GLY A 254 16.62 15.20 -8.03
N ALA A 255 15.62 14.40 -7.69
CA ALA A 255 15.23 14.16 -6.30
C ALA A 255 16.37 13.59 -5.47
N ALA A 256 17.10 12.59 -6.00
CA ALA A 256 18.27 12.03 -5.33
C ALA A 256 19.39 13.05 -5.09
N ALA A 257 19.69 13.91 -6.07
CA ALA A 257 20.67 15.00 -5.93
C ALA A 257 20.26 16.05 -4.88
N HIS A 258 18.95 16.21 -4.67
CA HIS A 258 18.37 17.08 -3.64
C HIS A 258 18.00 16.36 -2.33
N ARG A 259 18.41 15.09 -2.18
CA ARG A 259 18.13 14.27 -0.98
C ARG A 259 16.64 14.14 -0.65
N ALA A 260 15.82 13.96 -1.68
CA ALA A 260 14.39 13.69 -1.54
C ALA A 260 14.06 12.24 -1.97
N PRO A 261 13.26 11.48 -1.20
CA PRO A 261 12.77 10.17 -1.63
C PRO A 261 11.87 10.25 -2.87
N VAL A 262 11.91 9.16 -3.64
CA VAL A 262 10.96 8.88 -4.73
C VAL A 262 10.29 7.54 -4.46
N ILE A 263 8.97 7.56 -4.33
CA ILE A 263 8.17 6.35 -4.19
C ILE A 263 7.65 5.95 -5.57
N LEU A 264 8.18 4.86 -6.10
CA LEU A 264 7.82 4.34 -7.40
C LEU A 264 6.42 3.74 -7.38
N ASP A 265 5.65 4.03 -8.42
CA ASP A 265 4.36 3.39 -8.69
C ASP A 265 4.52 1.95 -9.25
N GLY A 266 4.14 1.72 -10.51
CA GLY A 266 4.10 0.40 -11.14
C GLY A 266 5.17 0.12 -12.18
N PHE A 267 4.84 -0.75 -13.14
CA PHE A 267 5.75 -1.26 -14.17
C PHE A 267 6.48 -0.17 -14.98
N ASN A 268 5.79 0.91 -15.33
CA ASN A 268 6.37 1.98 -16.16
C ASN A 268 7.36 2.84 -15.37
N THR A 269 7.06 3.20 -14.12
CA THR A 269 8.01 3.91 -13.25
C THR A 269 9.18 3.01 -12.84
N GLY A 270 8.96 1.70 -12.68
CA GLY A 270 10.01 0.70 -12.54
C GLY A 270 10.97 0.67 -13.74
N ALA A 271 10.47 0.79 -14.97
CA ALA A 271 11.30 0.88 -16.17
C ALA A 271 12.14 2.17 -16.20
N ALA A 272 11.54 3.31 -15.83
CA ALA A 272 12.29 4.57 -15.69
C ALA A 272 13.36 4.48 -14.58
N ALA A 273 13.05 3.82 -13.46
CA ALA A 273 14.01 3.59 -12.39
C ALA A 273 15.18 2.69 -12.82
N LEU A 274 14.95 1.69 -13.68
CA LEU A 274 16.04 0.90 -14.26
C LEU A 274 16.99 1.76 -15.12
N ILE A 275 16.45 2.71 -15.89
CA ILE A 275 17.26 3.66 -16.66
C ILE A 275 18.06 4.56 -15.70
N ALA A 276 17.40 5.12 -14.68
CA ALA A 276 18.07 5.95 -13.67
C ALA A 276 19.21 5.19 -12.99
N TYR A 277 18.96 3.94 -12.57
CA TYR A 277 19.95 3.07 -11.95
C TYR A 277 21.11 2.72 -12.90
N ALA A 278 20.83 2.51 -14.19
CA ALA A 278 21.87 2.28 -15.19
C ALA A 278 22.76 3.51 -15.43
N LEU A 279 22.22 4.72 -15.25
CA LEU A 279 22.97 5.98 -15.37
C LEU A 279 23.74 6.33 -14.09
N ALA A 280 23.09 6.16 -12.93
CA ALA A 280 23.63 6.51 -11.63
C ALA A 280 23.17 5.51 -10.57
N PRO A 281 23.90 4.40 -10.35
CA PRO A 281 23.56 3.43 -9.30
C PRO A 281 23.43 4.04 -7.90
N SER A 282 24.05 5.20 -7.66
CA SER A 282 23.95 5.98 -6.43
C SER A 282 22.54 6.53 -6.15
N CYS A 283 21.61 6.52 -7.12
CA CYS A 283 20.22 6.91 -6.89
C CYS A 283 19.41 5.85 -6.12
N HIS A 284 19.87 4.60 -6.08
CA HIS A 284 19.13 3.47 -5.46
C HIS A 284 18.64 3.74 -4.02
N PRO A 285 19.47 4.27 -3.10
CA PRO A 285 19.02 4.54 -1.73
C PRO A 285 17.87 5.54 -1.60
N TYR A 286 17.60 6.33 -2.65
CA TYR A 286 16.51 7.33 -2.69
C TYR A 286 15.22 6.75 -3.27
N LEU A 287 15.23 5.51 -3.75
CA LEU A 287 14.08 4.83 -4.34
C LEU A 287 13.37 3.95 -3.32
N MET A 288 12.06 4.09 -3.27
CA MET A 288 11.15 3.24 -2.49
C MET A 288 10.16 2.60 -3.47
N ALA A 289 9.82 1.32 -3.28
CA ALA A 289 8.73 0.72 -4.05
C ALA A 289 7.37 1.06 -3.40
N SER A 290 6.28 0.85 -4.13
CA SER A 290 4.94 0.89 -3.57
C SER A 290 4.30 -0.49 -3.53
N HIS A 291 4.07 -1.09 -4.69
CA HIS A 291 3.31 -2.32 -4.85
C HIS A 291 3.95 -3.26 -5.88
N LEU A 292 3.61 -4.55 -5.78
CA LEU A 292 3.83 -5.50 -6.85
C LEU A 292 2.69 -5.38 -7.85
N GLY A 293 2.98 -4.72 -8.97
CA GLY A 293 2.08 -4.63 -10.12
C GLY A 293 1.78 -5.99 -10.72
N ALA A 294 0.61 -6.15 -11.37
CA ALA A 294 0.20 -7.47 -11.89
C ALA A 294 1.01 -7.96 -13.09
N GLU A 295 1.85 -7.10 -13.68
CA GLU A 295 2.80 -7.51 -14.71
C GLU A 295 3.93 -8.32 -14.06
N ARG A 296 4.05 -9.60 -14.43
CA ARG A 296 5.06 -10.52 -13.87
C ARG A 296 6.48 -9.94 -13.90
N ALA A 297 6.81 -9.19 -14.95
CA ALA A 297 8.11 -8.57 -15.14
C ALA A 297 8.40 -7.44 -14.14
N HIS A 298 7.39 -6.85 -13.50
CA HIS A 298 7.60 -5.82 -12.49
C HIS A 298 8.37 -6.36 -11.28
N GLY A 299 8.07 -7.58 -10.81
CA GLY A 299 8.83 -8.23 -9.75
C GLY A 299 10.31 -8.44 -10.12
N VAL A 300 10.62 -8.68 -11.40
CA VAL A 300 12.00 -8.78 -11.90
C VAL A 300 12.71 -7.42 -11.84
N MET A 301 12.01 -6.34 -12.21
CA MET A 301 12.55 -4.97 -12.09
C MET A 301 12.85 -4.63 -10.63
N LEU A 302 11.90 -4.86 -9.73
CA LEU A 302 12.07 -4.59 -8.30
C LEU A 302 13.25 -5.38 -7.72
N HIS A 303 13.36 -6.67 -8.07
CA HIS A 303 14.50 -7.49 -7.67
C HIS A 303 15.84 -6.95 -8.22
N LYS A 304 15.90 -6.56 -9.50
CA LYS A 304 17.10 -5.96 -10.11
C LYS A 304 17.48 -4.64 -9.43
N LEU A 305 16.50 -3.86 -9.03
CA LEU A 305 16.66 -2.60 -8.29
C LEU A 305 16.91 -2.82 -6.80
N GLY A 306 16.80 -4.04 -6.27
CA GLY A 306 16.96 -4.32 -4.83
C GLY A 306 15.84 -3.73 -3.97
N LEU A 307 14.64 -3.53 -4.52
CA LEU A 307 13.49 -2.93 -3.84
C LEU A 307 12.48 -4.00 -3.41
N VAL A 308 11.85 -3.78 -2.26
CA VAL A 308 10.79 -4.64 -1.71
C VAL A 308 9.45 -3.92 -1.83
N PRO A 309 8.45 -4.46 -2.56
CA PRO A 309 7.12 -3.86 -2.63
C PRO A 309 6.37 -4.02 -1.31
N TYR A 310 5.53 -3.04 -0.97
CA TYR A 310 4.80 -3.01 0.30
C TYR A 310 3.42 -3.65 0.19
N MET A 311 2.86 -3.73 -1.01
CA MET A 311 1.50 -4.15 -1.29
C MET A 311 1.43 -5.13 -2.46
N GLU A 312 0.45 -6.02 -2.46
CA GLU A 312 0.09 -6.87 -3.60
C GLU A 312 -1.42 -6.76 -3.90
N LEU A 313 -1.81 -5.60 -4.45
CA LEU A 313 -3.22 -5.30 -4.72
C LEU A 313 -3.64 -5.65 -6.16
N GLY A 314 -2.72 -6.13 -7.01
CA GLY A 314 -3.01 -6.49 -8.39
C GLY A 314 -3.25 -5.29 -9.32
N PHE A 315 -2.71 -4.11 -8.98
CA PHE A 315 -2.81 -2.90 -9.81
C PHE A 315 -2.18 -3.04 -11.19
N ARG A 316 -2.79 -2.38 -12.16
CA ARG A 316 -2.39 -2.31 -13.57
C ARG A 316 -2.60 -0.95 -14.22
N LEU A 317 -3.07 0.04 -13.45
CA LEU A 317 -3.40 1.37 -13.97
C LEU A 317 -2.13 2.18 -14.26
N GLY A 318 -1.29 2.36 -13.24
CA GLY A 318 -0.23 3.37 -13.26
C GLY A 318 -0.70 4.66 -12.60
N GLU A 319 -0.32 5.80 -13.18
CA GLU A 319 -0.83 7.13 -12.81
C GLU A 319 -0.54 7.56 -11.35
N GLY A 320 0.44 6.94 -10.69
CA GLY A 320 0.81 7.27 -9.31
C GLY A 320 -0.09 6.60 -8.27
N THR A 321 -0.91 5.64 -8.67
CA THR A 321 -1.90 4.98 -7.80
C THR A 321 -1.25 4.34 -6.56
N GLY A 322 -0.29 3.43 -6.79
CA GLY A 322 0.38 2.71 -5.72
C GLY A 322 1.28 3.63 -4.87
N SER A 323 1.99 4.56 -5.50
CA SER A 323 2.85 5.52 -4.79
C SER A 323 2.07 6.41 -3.83
N SER A 324 0.88 6.87 -4.22
CA SER A 324 -0.01 7.66 -3.36
C SER A 324 -0.56 6.87 -2.17
N ILE A 325 -0.75 5.56 -2.31
CA ILE A 325 -1.10 4.72 -1.15
C ILE A 325 0.14 4.49 -0.28
N ALA A 326 1.27 4.13 -0.87
CA ALA A 326 2.49 3.81 -0.13
C ALA A 326 3.05 4.99 0.68
N VAL A 327 2.89 6.23 0.23
CA VAL A 327 3.36 7.41 0.98
C VAL A 327 2.61 7.60 2.31
N ASN A 328 1.38 7.10 2.44
CA ASN A 328 0.65 7.10 3.71
C ASN A 328 1.28 6.14 4.73
N PHE A 329 1.96 5.08 4.27
CA PHE A 329 2.70 4.19 5.17
C PHE A 329 4.00 4.85 5.67
N LEU A 330 4.59 5.73 4.86
CA LEU A 330 5.69 6.58 5.30
C LEU A 330 5.20 7.56 6.37
N ASP A 331 4.08 8.24 6.16
CA ASP A 331 3.48 9.09 7.20
C ASP A 331 3.18 8.30 8.48
N ALA A 332 2.57 7.12 8.35
CA ALA A 332 2.24 6.28 9.50
C ALA A 332 3.49 5.96 10.35
N VAL A 333 4.62 5.59 9.72
CA VAL A 333 5.84 5.28 10.48
C VAL A 333 6.56 6.52 11.00
N LEU A 334 6.47 7.67 10.31
CA LEU A 334 6.99 8.95 10.80
C LEU A 334 6.19 9.44 12.03
N GLY A 335 4.87 9.36 11.95
CA GLY A 335 3.95 9.67 13.06
C GLY A 335 4.19 8.75 14.25
N LEU A 336 4.33 7.44 14.01
CA LEU A 336 4.72 6.47 15.03
C LEU A 336 6.02 6.86 15.73
N TYR A 337 7.10 7.10 14.97
CA TYR A 337 8.39 7.43 15.56
C TYR A 337 8.35 8.72 16.37
N ARG A 338 7.71 9.77 15.84
CA ARG A 338 7.54 11.04 16.54
C ARG A 338 6.76 10.87 17.84
N HIS A 339 5.64 10.16 17.79
CA HIS A 339 4.80 9.93 18.97
C HIS A 339 5.55 9.13 20.04
N LEU A 340 6.30 8.10 19.65
CA LEU A 340 7.14 7.34 20.57
C LEU A 340 8.21 8.21 21.23
N GLU A 341 8.83 9.14 20.49
CA GLU A 341 9.79 10.09 21.04
C GLU A 341 9.15 11.05 22.06
N GLU A 342 8.05 11.68 21.67
CA GLU A 342 7.32 12.65 22.50
C GLU A 342 6.70 12.04 23.77
N SER A 343 6.34 10.76 23.69
CA SER A 343 5.69 10.02 24.77
C SER A 343 6.66 9.21 25.63
N SER A 344 7.93 9.11 25.25
CA SER A 344 8.96 8.36 26.01
C SER A 344 9.21 8.88 27.44
N GLU A 345 8.74 10.10 27.75
CA GLU A 345 8.84 10.73 29.08
C GLU A 345 7.47 10.88 29.80
N LYS A 346 6.38 10.39 29.20
CA LYS A 346 5.01 10.53 29.72
C LYS A 346 4.53 9.25 30.42
N GLU A 347 3.60 9.41 31.36
CA GLU A 347 2.82 8.28 31.88
C GLU A 347 1.90 7.71 30.79
N LEU A 348 1.51 6.44 30.93
CA LEU A 348 0.64 5.77 29.96
C LEU A 348 -0.67 6.56 29.77
N PRO A 349 -1.16 6.71 28.53
CA PRO A 349 -2.36 7.49 28.23
C PRO A 349 -3.62 6.66 28.49
N LEU A 350 -3.78 6.17 29.73
CA LEU A 350 -4.93 5.33 30.10
C LEU A 350 -6.25 6.09 30.07
N ASP A 351 -6.22 7.42 30.31
CA ASP A 351 -7.43 8.25 30.38
C ASP A 351 -8.13 8.44 29.02
N GLU A 352 -7.45 8.16 27.90
CA GLU A 352 -7.96 8.37 26.53
C GLU A 352 -8.38 7.07 25.83
N ILE A 353 -8.15 5.91 26.46
CA ILE A 353 -8.47 4.59 25.90
C ILE A 353 -9.66 4.00 26.64
N GLU A 354 -10.68 3.53 25.91
CA GLU A 354 -11.83 2.88 26.53
C GLU A 354 -11.45 1.48 27.05
N GLU A 355 -11.32 1.33 28.37
CA GLU A 355 -10.94 0.06 28.99
C GLU A 355 -12.15 -0.71 29.55
N GLN A 356 -12.23 -2.00 29.23
CA GLN A 356 -13.19 -2.92 29.84
C GLN A 356 -12.52 -4.18 30.36
N PHE A 357 -12.94 -4.63 31.53
CA PHE A 357 -12.41 -5.82 32.18
C PHE A 357 -13.42 -6.95 32.16
N MET A 358 -12.96 -8.15 31.81
CA MET A 358 -13.83 -9.32 31.82
C MET A 358 -14.41 -9.54 33.23
N PRO A 359 -15.75 -9.63 33.37
CA PRO A 359 -16.39 -9.69 34.67
C PRO A 359 -16.01 -10.95 35.46
N GLU A 360 -16.11 -10.87 36.79
CA GLU A 360 -15.92 -12.03 37.68
C GLU A 360 -17.04 -13.07 37.53
N GLU A 361 -18.25 -12.58 37.28
CA GLU A 361 -19.43 -13.40 37.07
C GLU A 361 -19.33 -14.12 35.72
N ILE A 362 -19.55 -15.44 35.74
CA ILE A 362 -19.54 -16.24 34.52
C ILE A 362 -20.96 -16.20 33.93
N PRO A 363 -21.16 -15.57 32.77
CA PRO A 363 -22.47 -15.53 32.13
C PRO A 363 -22.89 -16.95 31.71
N VAL A 364 -24.18 -17.23 31.79
CA VAL A 364 -24.75 -18.49 31.29
C VAL A 364 -24.94 -18.36 29.79
N VAL A 365 -23.88 -18.64 29.03
CA VAL A 365 -23.98 -18.79 27.57
C VAL A 365 -24.62 -20.14 27.27
N THR A 366 -25.73 -20.13 26.54
CA THR A 366 -26.45 -21.35 26.15
C THR A 366 -26.33 -21.58 24.64
N ASP A 367 -26.66 -22.78 24.17
CA ASP A 367 -26.72 -23.09 22.73
C ASP A 367 -27.61 -22.07 21.98
N LYS A 368 -28.64 -21.51 22.63
CA LYS A 368 -29.49 -20.46 22.05
C LYS A 368 -28.73 -19.19 21.68
N THR A 369 -27.68 -18.84 22.40
CA THR A 369 -26.83 -17.67 22.09
C THR A 369 -26.09 -17.91 20.78
N PHE A 370 -25.52 -19.10 20.60
CA PHE A 370 -24.86 -19.48 19.34
C PHE A 370 -25.87 -19.61 18.20
N ASP A 371 -27.01 -20.28 18.45
CA ASP A 371 -28.09 -20.41 17.47
C ASP A 371 -28.63 -19.05 17.01
N PHE A 372 -28.64 -18.03 17.88
CA PHE A 372 -29.04 -16.68 17.49
C PHE A 372 -28.13 -16.17 16.37
N TYR A 373 -26.82 -16.07 16.58
CA TYR A 373 -25.93 -15.52 15.54
C TYR A 373 -25.89 -16.40 14.29
N LEU A 374 -25.81 -17.73 14.47
CA LEU A 374 -25.77 -18.67 13.35
C LEU A 374 -27.01 -18.62 12.46
N ASN A 375 -28.19 -18.25 13.00
CA ASN A 375 -29.43 -18.23 12.24
C ASN A 375 -29.94 -16.82 11.90
N THR A 376 -29.31 -15.75 12.41
CA THR A 376 -29.77 -14.36 12.23
C THR A 376 -28.71 -13.43 11.64
N MET A 377 -27.54 -13.95 11.25
CA MET A 377 -26.53 -13.17 10.55
C MET A 377 -27.16 -12.45 9.35
N PRO A 378 -27.00 -11.12 9.22
CA PRO A 378 -27.53 -10.40 8.08
C PRO A 378 -26.87 -10.89 6.79
N HIS A 379 -27.63 -10.86 5.70
CA HIS A 379 -27.07 -11.04 4.37
C HIS A 379 -26.56 -9.71 3.86
N VAL A 380 -25.33 -9.69 3.35
CA VAL A 380 -24.81 -8.53 2.62
C VAL A 380 -25.69 -8.16 1.42
N SER A 381 -25.80 -6.88 1.14
CA SER A 381 -26.60 -6.31 0.06
C SER A 381 -25.96 -6.57 -1.30
N LYS A 382 -26.48 -7.56 -2.02
CA LYS A 382 -26.05 -7.84 -3.41
C LYS A 382 -26.38 -6.69 -4.36
N SER A 383 -27.49 -5.98 -4.14
CA SER A 383 -27.85 -4.82 -4.97
C SER A 383 -26.82 -3.71 -4.83
N ALA A 384 -26.47 -3.32 -3.59
CA ALA A 384 -25.49 -2.27 -3.35
C ALA A 384 -24.11 -2.63 -3.91
N MET A 385 -23.70 -3.91 -3.78
CA MET A 385 -22.47 -4.42 -4.38
C MET A 385 -22.49 -4.31 -5.92
N GLU A 386 -23.59 -4.70 -6.57
CA GLU A 386 -23.74 -4.60 -8.03
C GLU A 386 -23.77 -3.14 -8.51
N ASP A 387 -24.47 -2.26 -7.79
CA ASP A 387 -24.55 -0.83 -8.08
C ASP A 387 -23.18 -0.14 -7.89
N CYS A 388 -22.45 -0.49 -6.83
CA CYS A 388 -21.08 -0.04 -6.59
C CYS A 388 -20.13 -0.50 -7.71
N ARG A 389 -20.18 -1.79 -8.09
CA ARG A 389 -19.39 -2.33 -9.20
C ARG A 389 -19.72 -1.61 -10.51
N ASN A 390 -21.00 -1.38 -10.80
CA ASN A 390 -21.43 -0.63 -11.97
C ASN A 390 -20.82 0.77 -11.97
N ARG A 391 -20.82 1.48 -10.84
CA ARG A 391 -20.17 2.78 -10.70
C ARG A 391 -18.67 2.70 -10.95
N ILE A 392 -17.96 1.77 -10.31
CA ILE A 392 -16.52 1.56 -10.46
C ILE A 392 -16.11 1.29 -11.91
N ASP A 393 -16.93 0.53 -12.65
CA ASP A 393 -16.70 0.20 -14.05
C ASP A 393 -16.92 1.39 -15.02
N HIS A 394 -17.60 2.45 -14.56
CA HIS A 394 -17.79 3.70 -15.30
C HIS A 394 -16.81 4.82 -14.88
N LEU A 395 -15.92 4.57 -13.92
CA LEU A 395 -14.82 5.49 -13.61
C LEU A 395 -13.86 5.57 -14.82
N ALA A 396 -13.13 6.69 -14.94
CA ALA A 396 -12.19 6.93 -16.04
C ALA A 396 -10.89 6.11 -15.89
N LYS A 397 -11.01 4.79 -15.99
CA LYS A 397 -9.93 3.80 -15.88
C LYS A 397 -10.27 2.52 -16.66
N PRO A 398 -9.30 1.65 -16.99
CA PRO A 398 -9.60 0.32 -17.48
C PRO A 398 -10.31 -0.55 -16.43
N LEU A 399 -11.20 -1.44 -16.88
CA LEU A 399 -11.92 -2.37 -16.02
C LEU A 399 -10.96 -3.25 -15.21
N GLY A 400 -11.19 -3.36 -13.89
CA GLY A 400 -10.37 -4.17 -12.99
C GLY A 400 -8.94 -3.69 -12.79
N SER A 401 -8.57 -2.49 -13.29
CA SER A 401 -7.19 -1.99 -13.23
C SER A 401 -6.71 -1.63 -11.82
N LEU A 402 -7.66 -1.42 -10.89
CA LEU A 402 -7.38 -1.13 -9.49
C LEU A 402 -7.51 -2.37 -8.58
N GLY A 403 -7.70 -3.56 -9.16
CA GLY A 403 -7.52 -4.84 -8.47
C GLY A 403 -8.29 -4.95 -7.15
N ARG A 404 -7.57 -5.24 -6.06
CA ARG A 404 -8.15 -5.42 -4.71
C ARG A 404 -8.76 -4.14 -4.13
N LEU A 405 -8.33 -2.95 -4.58
CA LEU A 405 -8.92 -1.70 -4.10
C LEU A 405 -10.39 -1.57 -4.50
N GLU A 406 -10.75 -2.00 -5.72
CA GLU A 406 -12.15 -2.08 -6.16
C GLU A 406 -12.96 -3.06 -5.30
N GLN A 407 -12.36 -4.20 -4.95
CA GLN A 407 -13.01 -5.24 -4.16
C GLN A 407 -13.29 -4.80 -2.72
N ILE A 408 -12.40 -3.98 -2.14
CA ILE A 408 -12.63 -3.41 -0.80
C ILE A 408 -13.84 -2.47 -0.84
N ALA A 409 -13.95 -1.60 -1.85
CA ALA A 409 -15.10 -0.71 -2.01
C ALA A 409 -16.41 -1.50 -2.21
N GLU A 410 -16.40 -2.55 -3.04
CA GLU A 410 -17.56 -3.44 -3.22
C GLU A 410 -17.94 -4.20 -1.95
N GLN A 411 -16.95 -4.70 -1.21
CA GLN A 411 -17.18 -5.39 0.05
C GLN A 411 -17.85 -4.45 1.04
N LEU A 412 -17.35 -3.22 1.17
CA LEU A 412 -17.91 -2.23 2.06
C LEU A 412 -19.33 -1.80 1.64
N ALA A 413 -19.57 -1.59 0.34
CA ALA A 413 -20.91 -1.33 -0.19
C ALA A 413 -21.90 -2.48 0.08
N ALA A 414 -21.43 -3.73 -0.05
CA ALA A 414 -22.24 -4.90 0.25
C ALA A 414 -22.61 -4.96 1.74
N ILE A 415 -21.68 -4.63 2.63
CA ILE A 415 -21.86 -4.65 4.08
C ILE A 415 -22.78 -3.50 4.54
N SER A 416 -22.50 -2.27 4.11
CA SER A 416 -23.28 -1.09 4.50
C SER A 416 -24.67 -1.05 3.87
N GLY A 417 -24.85 -1.73 2.73
CA GLY A 417 -26.07 -1.64 1.94
C GLY A 417 -26.16 -0.38 1.08
N GLU A 418 -25.07 0.38 0.95
CA GLU A 418 -25.00 1.62 0.19
C GLU A 418 -24.14 1.45 -1.07
N GLU A 419 -24.61 1.87 -2.24
CA GLU A 419 -23.85 1.77 -3.51
C GLU A 419 -22.54 2.58 -3.48
N ARG A 420 -22.49 3.59 -2.60
CA ARG A 420 -21.41 4.56 -2.49
C ARG A 420 -21.26 4.95 -1.02
N PRO A 421 -20.57 4.12 -0.21
CA PRO A 421 -20.28 4.47 1.17
C PRO A 421 -19.51 5.79 1.25
N ASP A 422 -19.77 6.56 2.31
CA ASP A 422 -19.20 7.90 2.48
C ASP A 422 -17.68 7.87 2.73
N LEU A 423 -17.01 9.01 2.58
CA LEU A 423 -15.58 9.13 2.90
C LEU A 423 -15.33 9.14 4.41
N ASP A 424 -16.17 9.85 5.16
CA ASP A 424 -16.07 10.02 6.61
C ASP A 424 -16.78 8.86 7.32
N ILE A 425 -16.17 7.67 7.26
CA ILE A 425 -16.66 6.48 7.96
C ILE A 425 -15.92 6.31 9.27
N ASP A 426 -16.68 6.29 10.36
CA ASP A 426 -16.16 6.02 11.69
C ASP A 426 -15.52 4.62 11.75
N SER A 427 -14.36 4.55 12.39
CA SER A 427 -13.66 3.29 12.61
C SER A 427 -13.13 3.21 14.04
N TYR A 428 -12.95 1.98 14.52
CA TYR A 428 -12.41 1.71 15.85
C TYR A 428 -11.50 0.49 15.82
N ILE A 429 -10.52 0.40 16.72
CA ILE A 429 -9.69 -0.79 16.94
C ILE A 429 -10.01 -1.36 18.33
N LEU A 430 -10.46 -2.61 18.37
CA LEU A 430 -10.68 -3.37 19.59
C LEU A 430 -9.48 -4.30 19.84
N CYS A 431 -8.69 -3.94 20.86
CA CYS A 431 -7.49 -4.65 21.27
C CYS A 431 -7.76 -5.54 22.49
N PHE A 432 -7.51 -6.84 22.38
CA PHE A 432 -7.60 -7.76 23.52
C PHE A 432 -6.24 -8.08 24.13
N THR A 433 -6.15 -8.02 25.46
CA THR A 433 -4.92 -8.37 26.20
C THR A 433 -5.26 -9.29 27.39
N PRO A 434 -4.37 -10.23 27.78
CA PRO A 434 -4.58 -11.03 28.99
C PRO A 434 -4.68 -10.15 30.26
N ASP A 435 -5.68 -10.39 31.09
CA ASP A 435 -5.75 -9.85 32.45
C ASP A 435 -4.90 -10.70 33.39
N LEU A 436 -3.76 -10.16 33.82
CA LEU A 436 -2.82 -10.83 34.70
C LEU A 436 -3.14 -10.66 36.20
N GLY A 437 -4.26 -10.02 36.54
CA GLY A 437 -4.86 -10.08 37.88
C GLY A 437 -4.18 -9.26 38.97
N GLU A 438 -3.44 -8.21 38.62
CA GLU A 438 -2.83 -7.28 39.59
C GLU A 438 -3.73 -6.04 39.86
N GLU A 439 -3.44 -5.35 40.98
CA GLU A 439 -4.02 -4.04 41.33
C GLU A 439 -3.91 -3.07 40.13
N GLU A 440 -4.89 -2.19 39.96
CA GLU A 440 -5.01 -1.25 38.83
C GLU A 440 -3.70 -0.48 38.56
N GLU A 441 -3.00 -0.09 39.63
CA GLU A 441 -1.70 0.62 39.60
C GLU A 441 -0.51 -0.18 39.01
N LYS A 442 -0.61 -1.51 38.88
CA LYS A 442 0.48 -2.39 38.34
C LYS A 442 0.16 -3.00 36.97
N ARG A 443 -1.02 -2.74 36.41
CA ARG A 443 -1.42 -3.25 35.08
C ARG A 443 -0.58 -2.63 33.97
N ALA A 444 -0.26 -1.36 34.13
CA ALA A 444 0.73 -0.61 33.36
C ALA A 444 2.10 -1.31 33.22
N ASP A 445 2.52 -2.08 34.23
CA ASP A 445 3.83 -2.75 34.24
C ASP A 445 3.89 -3.94 33.27
N HIS A 446 2.72 -4.47 32.89
CA HIS A 446 2.58 -5.70 32.12
C HIS A 446 2.27 -5.47 30.65
N ILE A 447 1.79 -4.29 30.26
CA ILE A 447 1.67 -3.91 28.85
C ILE A 447 2.97 -3.22 28.45
N PRO A 448 3.64 -3.62 27.36
CA PRO A 448 4.83 -2.91 26.92
C PRO A 448 4.48 -1.46 26.56
N THR A 449 4.93 -0.49 27.34
CA THR A 449 4.60 0.94 27.16
C THR A 449 4.86 1.44 25.74
N GLY A 450 5.99 1.05 25.15
CA GLY A 450 6.30 1.39 23.75
C GLY A 450 5.36 0.75 22.73
N GLN A 451 4.75 -0.39 23.05
CA GLN A 451 3.74 -1.00 22.18
C GLN A 451 2.42 -0.24 22.25
N LEU A 452 1.96 0.15 23.45
CA LEU A 452 0.72 0.92 23.58
C LEU A 452 0.84 2.28 22.88
N PHE A 453 1.97 2.96 23.03
CA PHE A 453 2.24 4.20 22.29
C PHE A 453 2.32 3.96 20.78
N ALA A 454 2.81 2.81 20.32
CA ALA A 454 2.78 2.46 18.90
C ALA A 454 1.34 2.28 18.40
N THR A 455 0.50 1.57 19.16
CA THR A 455 -0.94 1.40 18.88
C THR A 455 -1.65 2.73 18.78
N GLU A 456 -1.48 3.60 19.77
CA GLU A 456 -2.07 4.94 19.81
C GLU A 456 -1.57 5.82 18.65
N ALA A 457 -0.27 5.82 18.37
CA ALA A 457 0.27 6.63 17.28
C ALA A 457 -0.35 6.24 15.93
N LEU A 458 -0.50 4.94 15.68
CA LEU A 458 -1.05 4.45 14.43
C LEU A 458 -2.56 4.59 14.35
N SER A 459 -3.28 4.54 15.48
CA SER A 459 -4.70 4.84 15.49
C SER A 459 -4.95 6.32 15.18
N LEU A 460 -4.14 7.23 15.73
CA LEU A 460 -4.19 8.66 15.40
C LEU A 460 -3.92 8.91 13.91
N GLN A 461 -2.92 8.22 13.32
CA GLN A 461 -2.64 8.32 11.89
C GLN A 461 -3.72 7.69 10.99
N ALA A 462 -4.46 6.71 11.52
CA ALA A 462 -5.61 6.11 10.85
C ALA A 462 -6.95 6.81 11.15
N GLU A 463 -6.93 7.87 11.97
CA GLU A 463 -8.13 8.61 12.41
C GLU A 463 -9.18 7.67 13.04
N THR A 464 -8.72 6.73 13.87
CA THR A 464 -9.54 5.66 14.46
C THR A 464 -9.44 5.63 15.98
N GLY A 465 -10.53 5.29 16.66
CA GLY A 465 -10.54 5.12 18.11
C GLY A 465 -9.95 3.79 18.58
N ILE A 466 -9.64 3.66 19.88
CA ILE A 466 -9.11 2.41 20.46
C ILE A 466 -9.90 2.03 21.72
N ALA A 467 -10.27 0.75 21.80
CA ALA A 467 -10.80 0.12 23.00
C ALA A 467 -9.90 -1.05 23.42
N MET A 468 -9.80 -1.27 24.73
CA MET A 468 -9.00 -2.30 25.36
C MET A 468 -9.87 -3.28 26.15
N GLY A 469 -9.83 -4.55 25.77
CA GLY A 469 -10.51 -5.65 26.46
C GLY A 469 -9.54 -6.53 27.24
N TYR A 470 -9.65 -6.54 28.57
CA TYR A 470 -8.82 -7.34 29.46
C TYR A 470 -9.43 -8.71 29.74
N VAL A 471 -8.83 -9.77 29.18
CA VAL A 471 -9.37 -11.14 29.17
C VAL A 471 -8.75 -11.99 30.27
N LYS A 472 -9.55 -12.40 31.27
CA LYS A 472 -9.07 -13.25 32.38
C LYS A 472 -8.77 -14.68 31.95
N GLU A 473 -7.58 -15.15 32.31
CA GLU A 473 -7.19 -16.55 32.11
C GLU A 473 -7.88 -17.50 33.10
N GLY A 474 -7.87 -18.80 32.79
CA GLY A 474 -8.37 -19.85 33.68
C GLY A 474 -9.90 -19.93 33.80
N ARG A 475 -10.64 -19.08 33.09
CA ARG A 475 -12.10 -19.10 32.99
C ARG A 475 -12.57 -20.00 31.84
N PRO A 476 -13.86 -20.37 31.78
CA PRO A 476 -14.42 -21.05 30.62
C PRO A 476 -14.25 -20.19 29.35
N PRO A 477 -13.82 -20.74 28.19
CA PRO A 477 -13.73 -19.98 26.94
C PRO A 477 -15.05 -19.36 26.50
N THR A 478 -16.18 -19.95 26.88
CA THR A 478 -17.52 -19.40 26.63
C THR A 478 -17.78 -18.08 27.36
N ALA A 479 -17.20 -17.88 28.55
CA ALA A 479 -17.31 -16.62 29.27
C ALA A 479 -16.53 -15.51 28.56
N ALA A 480 -15.32 -15.84 28.08
CA ALA A 480 -14.53 -14.89 27.31
C ALA A 480 -15.16 -14.58 25.94
N PHE A 481 -15.78 -15.57 25.30
CA PHE A 481 -16.59 -15.37 24.10
C PHE A 481 -17.70 -14.36 24.33
N ASP A 482 -18.47 -14.48 25.41
CA ASP A 482 -19.52 -13.52 25.73
C ASP A 482 -18.97 -12.11 25.99
N PHE A 483 -17.83 -12.01 26.67
CA PHE A 483 -17.17 -10.72 26.89
C PHE A 483 -16.75 -10.05 25.58
N GLY A 484 -16.03 -10.74 24.70
CA GLY A 484 -15.63 -10.17 23.41
C GLY A 484 -16.82 -9.85 22.50
N ARG A 485 -17.89 -10.66 22.58
CA ARG A 485 -19.17 -10.41 21.90
C ARG A 485 -19.80 -9.09 22.35
N VAL A 486 -19.98 -8.88 23.66
CA VAL A 486 -20.58 -7.64 24.20
C VAL A 486 -19.76 -6.42 23.81
N MET A 487 -18.43 -6.47 23.97
CA MET A 487 -17.55 -5.36 23.59
C MET A 487 -17.70 -4.98 22.12
N ALA A 488 -17.68 -5.97 21.23
CA ALA A 488 -17.81 -5.72 19.81
C ALA A 488 -19.22 -5.24 19.45
N GLU A 489 -20.28 -5.78 20.05
CA GLU A 489 -21.66 -5.31 19.82
C GLU A 489 -21.81 -3.83 20.15
N ASP A 490 -21.29 -3.40 21.30
CA ASP A 490 -21.39 -2.01 21.76
C ASP A 490 -20.68 -1.05 20.80
N ILE A 491 -19.48 -1.40 20.32
CA ILE A 491 -18.70 -0.57 19.40
C ILE A 491 -19.29 -0.60 17.99
N SER A 492 -19.54 -1.79 17.45
CA SER A 492 -20.01 -1.96 16.06
C SER A 492 -21.41 -1.42 15.80
N PHE A 493 -22.20 -1.13 16.84
CA PHE A 493 -23.53 -0.55 16.69
C PHE A 493 -23.50 0.82 15.97
N THR A 494 -22.44 1.61 16.16
CA THR A 494 -22.26 2.92 15.51
C THR A 494 -21.04 2.98 14.60
N THR A 495 -20.22 1.94 14.54
CA THR A 495 -18.93 1.95 13.86
C THR A 495 -18.93 0.95 12.69
N PRO A 496 -19.02 1.42 11.43
CA PRO A 496 -19.07 0.54 10.26
C PRO A 496 -17.76 -0.24 10.00
N ILE A 497 -16.63 0.18 10.57
CA ILE A 497 -15.34 -0.50 10.40
C ILE A 497 -14.72 -0.79 11.77
N LEU A 498 -14.47 -2.07 12.06
CA LEU A 498 -13.86 -2.50 13.32
C LEU A 498 -12.55 -3.25 13.08
N GLY A 499 -11.43 -2.69 13.51
CA GLY A 499 -10.17 -3.40 13.67
C GLY A 499 -10.23 -4.34 14.86
N ILE A 500 -9.73 -5.56 14.72
CA ILE A 500 -9.56 -6.49 15.85
C ILE A 500 -8.10 -6.84 15.96
N SER A 501 -7.54 -6.71 17.17
CA SER A 501 -6.13 -6.94 17.47
C SER A 501 -5.96 -7.65 18.81
N VAL A 502 -4.79 -8.24 19.03
CA VAL A 502 -4.30 -8.56 20.37
C VAL A 502 -3.17 -7.64 20.80
N ILE A 503 -2.89 -7.59 22.10
CA ILE A 503 -1.67 -7.02 22.65
C ILE A 503 -1.01 -8.10 23.51
N THR A 504 0.22 -8.47 23.15
CA THR A 504 1.01 -9.43 23.92
C THR A 504 1.58 -8.75 25.17
N PRO A 505 1.43 -9.33 26.38
CA PRO A 505 2.06 -8.79 27.58
C PRO A 505 3.59 -8.75 27.49
N LYS A 506 4.18 -7.83 28.25
CA LYS A 506 5.62 -7.70 28.43
C LYS A 506 6.24 -9.03 28.87
N ASP A 507 7.42 -9.32 28.33
CA ASP A 507 8.19 -10.55 28.58
C ASP A 507 7.47 -11.87 28.24
N SER A 508 6.30 -11.83 27.60
CA SER A 508 5.55 -13.02 27.16
C SER A 508 5.78 -13.32 25.68
N PRO A 509 5.95 -14.58 25.23
CA PRO A 509 6.07 -14.86 23.80
C PRO A 509 4.82 -14.42 23.03
N SER A 510 5.00 -13.90 21.80
CA SER A 510 3.92 -13.44 20.91
C SER A 510 2.74 -14.43 20.89
N ILE A 511 1.53 -13.92 21.15
CA ILE A 511 0.30 -14.70 21.10
C ILE A 511 0.12 -15.31 19.69
N GLY A 512 0.31 -14.50 18.65
CA GLY A 512 0.23 -14.94 17.25
C GLY A 512 1.17 -16.10 16.96
N LYS A 513 2.45 -15.97 17.29
CA LYS A 513 3.45 -17.04 17.07
C LYS A 513 3.10 -18.35 17.80
N ARG A 514 2.61 -18.26 19.03
CA ARG A 514 2.19 -19.44 19.81
C ARG A 514 0.98 -20.14 19.17
N LEU A 515 0.06 -19.38 18.57
CA LEU A 515 -1.06 -19.92 17.82
C LEU A 515 -0.63 -20.50 16.47
N GLU A 516 0.31 -19.87 15.76
CA GLU A 516 0.91 -20.43 14.54
C GLU A 516 1.51 -21.81 14.79
N GLU A 517 2.37 -21.93 15.81
CA GLU A 517 3.03 -23.18 16.19
C GLU A 517 2.02 -24.27 16.59
N ALA A 518 0.93 -23.88 17.27
CA ALA A 518 -0.08 -24.81 17.74
C ALA A 518 -1.03 -25.25 16.60
N LEU A 519 -1.48 -24.32 15.76
CA LEU A 519 -2.66 -24.46 14.92
C LEU A 519 -2.39 -24.44 13.40
N LEU A 520 -1.21 -24.03 12.94
CA LEU A 520 -0.89 -24.02 11.52
C LEU A 520 0.05 -25.17 11.12
N THR A 521 -0.07 -25.64 9.88
CA THR A 521 0.92 -26.50 9.23
C THR A 521 2.13 -25.68 8.81
N GLU A 522 3.25 -26.33 8.46
CA GLU A 522 4.45 -25.64 7.94
C GLU A 522 4.17 -24.81 6.67
N LYS A 523 3.09 -25.11 5.94
CA LYS A 523 2.64 -24.38 4.75
C LYS A 523 1.62 -23.27 5.06
N GLY A 524 1.37 -22.97 6.34
CA GLY A 524 0.40 -21.95 6.76
C GLY A 524 -1.08 -22.37 6.67
N GLY A 525 -1.39 -23.60 6.27
CA GLY A 525 -2.75 -24.16 6.31
C GLY A 525 -3.20 -24.49 7.74
N LEU A 526 -4.49 -24.42 8.03
CA LEU A 526 -5.04 -24.82 9.35
C LEU A 526 -4.77 -26.31 9.61
N ARG A 527 -4.30 -26.65 10.82
CA ARG A 527 -3.81 -27.99 11.18
C ARG A 527 -4.93 -28.94 11.60
N TYR A 528 -5.97 -28.40 12.24
CA TYR A 528 -7.08 -29.17 12.82
C TYR A 528 -8.42 -28.74 12.22
N PRO A 529 -9.43 -29.62 12.23
CA PRO A 529 -10.80 -29.26 11.88
C PRO A 529 -11.38 -28.28 12.92
N PRO A 530 -12.41 -27.50 12.53
CA PRO A 530 -12.92 -26.41 13.35
C PRO A 530 -13.61 -26.87 14.64
N GLU A 531 -14.09 -28.11 14.71
CA GLU A 531 -14.71 -28.65 15.92
C GLU A 531 -13.68 -29.03 17.00
N GLU A 532 -12.41 -29.19 16.61
CA GLU A 532 -11.37 -29.73 17.48
C GLU A 532 -10.29 -28.71 17.87
N PHE A 533 -10.12 -27.63 17.10
CA PHE A 533 -8.97 -26.74 17.25
C PHE A 533 -8.82 -26.12 18.66
N LEU A 534 -9.94 -25.81 19.36
CA LEU A 534 -9.92 -25.31 20.75
C LEU A 534 -9.27 -26.30 21.74
N MET A 535 -9.27 -27.60 21.43
CA MET A 535 -8.55 -28.59 22.24
C MET A 535 -7.04 -28.45 22.12
N HIS A 536 -6.56 -27.96 20.97
CA HIS A 536 -5.15 -27.78 20.63
C HIS A 536 -4.60 -26.38 20.92
N VAL A 537 -5.46 -25.40 21.16
CA VAL A 537 -5.07 -24.06 21.65
C VAL A 537 -4.35 -24.20 23.00
N PRO A 538 -3.19 -23.53 23.20
CA PRO A 538 -2.52 -23.48 24.51
C PRO A 538 -3.48 -23.07 25.62
N LYS A 539 -3.43 -23.75 26.77
CA LYS A 539 -4.44 -23.62 27.84
C LYS A 539 -4.72 -22.16 28.25
N ASN A 540 -3.69 -21.33 28.34
CA ASN A 540 -3.80 -19.93 28.73
C ASN A 540 -4.30 -18.99 27.60
N LEU A 541 -4.30 -19.43 26.35
CA LEU A 541 -4.83 -18.66 25.22
C LEU A 541 -6.27 -18.99 24.85
N LYS A 542 -6.90 -19.99 25.50
CA LYS A 542 -8.27 -20.41 25.16
C LYS A 542 -9.30 -19.31 25.39
N CYS A 543 -9.16 -18.53 26.46
CA CYS A 543 -10.02 -17.38 26.73
C CYS A 543 -9.82 -16.28 25.68
N MET A 544 -8.57 -15.97 25.34
CA MET A 544 -8.24 -15.00 24.29
C MET A 544 -8.88 -15.37 22.95
N VAL A 545 -8.74 -16.64 22.52
CA VAL A 545 -9.41 -17.16 21.31
C VAL A 545 -10.93 -17.04 21.41
N GLY A 546 -11.50 -17.34 22.58
CA GLY A 546 -12.93 -17.17 22.85
C GLY A 546 -13.39 -15.73 22.63
N ALA A 547 -12.72 -14.75 23.25
CA ALA A 547 -13.05 -13.33 23.14
C ALA A 547 -13.00 -12.83 21.69
N ILE A 548 -11.95 -13.17 20.95
CA ILE A 548 -11.80 -12.75 19.56
C ILE A 548 -12.90 -13.37 18.67
N LEU A 549 -13.25 -14.65 18.87
CA LEU A 549 -14.38 -15.26 18.14
C LEU A 549 -15.71 -14.58 18.46
N GLY A 550 -15.94 -14.22 19.73
CA GLY A 550 -17.12 -13.46 20.14
C GLY A 550 -17.19 -12.12 19.42
N ALA A 551 -16.07 -11.40 19.39
CA ALA A 551 -15.96 -10.10 18.74
C ALA A 551 -16.19 -10.18 17.21
N LEU A 552 -15.57 -11.16 16.54
CA LEU A 552 -15.73 -11.39 15.10
C LEU A 552 -17.21 -11.64 14.73
N ILE A 553 -17.90 -12.50 15.49
CA ILE A 553 -19.28 -12.85 15.19
C ILE A 553 -20.23 -11.67 15.46
N ALA A 554 -20.03 -10.97 16.58
CA ALA A 554 -20.84 -9.80 16.94
C ALA A 554 -20.68 -8.65 15.94
N ALA A 555 -19.45 -8.30 15.56
CA ALA A 555 -19.19 -7.23 14.61
C ALA A 555 -19.77 -7.53 13.22
N ALA A 556 -19.64 -8.78 12.75
CA ALA A 556 -20.27 -9.20 11.50
C ALA A 556 -21.80 -9.13 11.57
N HIS A 557 -22.38 -9.48 12.72
CA HIS A 557 -23.83 -9.42 12.95
C HIS A 557 -24.38 -7.99 12.92
N ASN A 558 -23.59 -7.01 13.37
CA ASN A 558 -23.90 -5.59 13.27
C ASN A 558 -23.53 -4.96 11.92
N SER A 559 -23.12 -5.76 10.93
CA SER A 559 -22.71 -5.30 9.60
C SER A 559 -21.53 -4.32 9.64
N SER A 560 -20.53 -4.57 10.50
CA SER A 560 -19.24 -3.89 10.40
C SER A 560 -18.27 -4.66 9.53
N LEU A 561 -17.48 -3.95 8.73
CA LEU A 561 -16.28 -4.49 8.09
C LEU A 561 -15.21 -4.71 9.16
N ILE A 562 -14.78 -5.96 9.31
CA ILE A 562 -13.77 -6.36 10.29
C ILE A 562 -12.39 -6.35 9.64
N VAL A 563 -11.49 -5.52 10.15
CA VAL A 563 -10.11 -5.41 9.65
C VAL A 563 -9.17 -6.16 10.58
N LEU A 564 -8.52 -7.21 10.08
CA LEU A 564 -7.63 -8.04 10.88
C LEU A 564 -6.25 -7.39 11.05
N ASP A 565 -5.68 -7.51 12.25
CA ASP A 565 -4.38 -6.95 12.60
C ASP A 565 -3.26 -8.00 12.48
N ASP A 566 -3.11 -8.82 13.50
CA ASP A 566 -1.93 -9.67 13.70
C ASP A 566 -2.19 -11.16 13.37
N ALA A 567 -1.14 -11.97 13.46
CA ALA A 567 -1.22 -13.41 13.20
C ALA A 567 -2.23 -14.15 14.09
N ALA A 568 -2.47 -13.71 15.33
CA ALA A 568 -3.48 -14.33 16.20
C ALA A 568 -4.88 -14.09 15.62
N THR A 569 -5.21 -12.84 15.28
CA THR A 569 -6.53 -12.50 14.74
C THR A 569 -6.76 -13.16 13.38
N GLU A 570 -5.75 -13.22 12.52
CA GLU A 570 -5.77 -13.94 11.24
C GLU A 570 -6.08 -15.44 11.41
N ILE A 571 -5.39 -16.13 12.33
CA ILE A 571 -5.62 -17.56 12.56
C ILE A 571 -7.00 -17.82 13.13
N ILE A 572 -7.43 -17.00 14.09
CA ILE A 572 -8.72 -17.15 14.76
C ILE A 572 -9.86 -16.85 13.79
N ALA A 573 -9.73 -15.81 12.96
CA ALA A 573 -10.67 -15.50 11.90
C ALA A 573 -10.84 -16.68 10.94
N ARG A 574 -9.74 -17.27 10.46
CA ARG A 574 -9.79 -18.44 9.56
C ARG A 574 -10.51 -19.66 10.17
N TYR A 575 -10.39 -19.86 11.48
CA TYR A 575 -11.20 -20.85 12.19
C TYR A 575 -12.66 -20.42 12.34
N GLY A 576 -12.90 -19.15 12.66
CA GLY A 576 -14.23 -18.54 12.73
C GLY A 576 -15.00 -18.69 11.41
N GLU A 577 -14.35 -18.46 10.27
CA GLU A 577 -14.92 -18.61 8.93
C GLU A 577 -15.29 -20.07 8.59
N GLN A 578 -14.69 -21.06 9.28
CA GLN A 578 -15.09 -22.47 9.14
C GLN A 578 -16.25 -22.83 10.07
N LEU A 579 -16.28 -22.24 11.28
CA LEU A 579 -17.35 -22.44 12.26
C LEU A 579 -18.66 -21.73 11.87
N CYS A 580 -18.54 -20.49 11.39
CA CYS A 580 -19.64 -19.64 10.95
C CYS A 580 -19.28 -19.04 9.58
N PRO A 581 -19.54 -19.74 8.47
CA PRO A 581 -19.20 -19.26 7.14
C PRO A 581 -19.81 -17.90 6.75
N ASP A 582 -20.88 -17.48 7.43
CA ASP A 582 -21.58 -16.23 7.12
C ASP A 582 -20.82 -14.98 7.60
N ILE A 583 -19.77 -15.11 8.43
CA ILE A 583 -18.90 -13.96 8.77
C ILE A 583 -17.92 -13.60 7.64
N ARG A 584 -17.65 -14.52 6.69
CA ARG A 584 -16.63 -14.32 5.65
C ARG A 584 -16.76 -13.01 4.85
N PRO A 585 -17.98 -12.59 4.43
CA PRO A 585 -18.14 -11.34 3.68
C PRO A 585 -17.74 -10.10 4.48
N TYR A 586 -17.70 -10.20 5.81
CA TYR A 586 -17.40 -9.08 6.72
C TYR A 586 -15.91 -8.99 7.06
N ILE A 587 -15.08 -9.97 6.69
CA ILE A 587 -13.67 -10.01 7.11
C ILE A 587 -12.77 -9.48 5.99
N LEU A 588 -11.89 -8.54 6.34
CA LEU A 588 -10.80 -8.06 5.52
C LEU A 588 -9.47 -8.62 6.05
N HIS A 589 -8.96 -9.64 5.35
CA HIS A 589 -7.61 -10.15 5.57
C HIS A 589 -6.58 -9.16 5.02
N VAL A 590 -5.81 -8.51 5.88
CA VAL A 590 -4.87 -7.45 5.48
C VAL A 590 -3.48 -8.02 5.17
N GLN A 591 -2.82 -8.66 6.13
CA GLN A 591 -1.52 -9.30 5.92
C GLN A 591 -1.67 -10.82 6.09
N PRO A 592 -1.16 -11.65 5.15
CA PRO A 592 -0.28 -11.32 4.02
C PRO A 592 -1.01 -11.08 2.69
N VAL A 593 -2.34 -10.90 2.70
CA VAL A 593 -3.14 -10.89 1.45
C VAL A 593 -3.00 -9.59 0.66
N LEU A 594 -3.01 -8.44 1.34
CA LEU A 594 -2.94 -7.10 0.74
C LEU A 594 -1.57 -6.45 0.96
N LEU A 595 -1.01 -6.62 2.17
CA LEU A 595 0.29 -6.08 2.55
C LEU A 595 1.40 -7.15 2.51
N GLN A 596 2.57 -6.76 2.03
CA GLN A 596 3.80 -7.55 1.95
C GLN A 596 4.90 -6.96 2.86
N MET A 597 4.52 -6.54 4.08
CA MET A 597 5.42 -5.79 4.97
C MET A 597 6.10 -6.64 6.04
N GLY A 598 5.65 -7.88 6.28
CA GLY A 598 6.24 -8.75 7.30
C GLY A 598 6.18 -8.17 8.71
N ILE A 599 5.15 -7.36 9.01
CA ILE A 599 4.93 -6.81 10.34
C ILE A 599 4.49 -7.96 11.25
N THR A 600 5.08 -8.05 12.43
CA THR A 600 4.78 -9.09 13.44
C THR A 600 4.44 -8.49 14.80
N MET A 601 4.57 -7.17 14.94
CA MET A 601 4.10 -6.43 16.09
C MET A 601 2.57 -6.44 16.08
N ASP A 602 1.99 -6.84 17.19
CA ASP A 602 0.57 -6.79 17.46
C ASP A 602 0.20 -5.43 18.08
N GLY A 603 -1.10 -5.16 18.19
CA GLY A 603 -1.61 -3.92 18.77
C GLY A 603 -2.05 -2.92 17.70
N GLY A 604 -2.80 -3.38 16.72
CA GLY A 604 -3.55 -2.53 15.79
C GLY A 604 -2.75 -2.03 14.59
N ILE A 605 -1.46 -2.32 14.49
CA ILE A 605 -0.57 -1.78 13.45
C ILE A 605 -1.05 -2.11 12.03
N ILE A 606 -1.23 -3.39 11.73
CA ILE A 606 -1.65 -3.85 10.41
C ILE A 606 -3.09 -3.43 10.15
N SER A 607 -3.97 -3.44 11.16
CA SER A 607 -5.36 -3.01 11.01
C SER A 607 -5.46 -1.51 10.70
N SER A 608 -4.65 -0.65 11.31
CA SER A 608 -4.54 0.77 10.98
C SER A 608 -4.11 0.96 9.51
N LEU A 609 -3.11 0.20 9.03
CA LEU A 609 -2.71 0.25 7.63
C LEU A 609 -3.81 -0.29 6.69
N GLY A 610 -4.55 -1.32 7.13
CA GLY A 610 -5.71 -1.86 6.43
C GLY A 610 -6.84 -0.84 6.31
N MET A 611 -7.11 -0.07 7.36
CA MET A 611 -8.08 1.05 7.33
C MET A 611 -7.67 2.11 6.32
N ARG A 612 -6.37 2.46 6.22
CA ARG A 612 -5.89 3.36 5.15
C ARG A 612 -6.15 2.82 3.74
N LEU A 613 -6.13 1.50 3.53
CA LEU A 613 -6.54 0.89 2.25
C LEU A 613 -8.05 1.01 2.01
N VAL A 614 -8.86 0.90 3.07
CA VAL A 614 -10.31 1.15 2.98
C VAL A 614 -10.56 2.61 2.60
N THR A 615 -9.93 3.57 3.28
CA THR A 615 -10.03 5.01 2.94
C THR A 615 -9.58 5.29 1.51
N ALA A 616 -8.46 4.71 1.06
CA ALA A 616 -8.01 4.85 -0.34
C ALA A 616 -9.05 4.31 -1.34
N SER A 617 -9.76 3.23 -1.00
CA SER A 617 -10.82 2.67 -1.85
C SER A 617 -12.05 3.58 -1.90
N LEU A 618 -12.35 4.27 -0.80
CA LEU A 618 -13.44 5.24 -0.74
C LEU A 618 -13.10 6.50 -1.53
N HIS A 619 -11.87 7.02 -1.46
CA HIS A 619 -11.43 8.11 -2.34
C HIS A 619 -11.54 7.74 -3.81
N MET A 620 -11.07 6.55 -4.20
CA MET A 620 -11.24 6.06 -5.57
C MET A 620 -12.71 6.05 -6.02
N LEU A 621 -13.65 5.73 -5.12
CA LEU A 621 -15.07 5.65 -5.44
C LEU A 621 -15.76 7.02 -5.47
N ASN A 622 -15.30 7.95 -4.62
CA ASN A 622 -15.98 9.19 -4.28
C ASN A 622 -15.45 10.44 -5.00
N ASP A 623 -14.14 10.53 -5.19
CA ASP A 623 -13.47 11.66 -5.85
C ASP A 623 -13.41 11.44 -7.37
#